data_AF-A0A661QL56-F1
#
_entry.id   AF-A0A661QL56-F1
#
_cell.length_a   1.000
_cell.length_b   1.000
_cell.length_c   1.000
_cell.angle_alpha   90.00
_cell.angle_beta   90.00
_cell.angle_gamma   90.00
#
_symmetry.space_group_name_H-M   'P 1'
#
loop_
_entity.id
_entity.type
_entity.pdbx_description
1 polymer ?
#
loop_
_entity_poly.entity_id
_entity_poly.type
_entity_poly.pdbx_seq_one_letter_code
_entity_poly.pdbx_strand_id
1 'polypeptide(L)'
;MLSFIGRSIVQKTVTLFFVSVVSFLIIHLAPGKPSQVNPLNPKFTPELVERFRKAFHLDEPLYDQYLYFYRDLFTGKIVSWKDNRPVLQKIWERFLNSLPLFIVGTLLTWTLS
;
A
#
# COMPACT_ATOMS: atom_id res chain seq x y z
N MET A 1 21.98 -8.98 -21.35
CA MET A 1 21.13 -7.91 -20.77
C MET A 1 19.72 -8.39 -20.43
N LEU A 2 19.01 -9.11 -21.32
CA LEU A 2 17.69 -9.69 -21.03
C LEU A 2 17.68 -10.63 -19.81
N SER A 3 18.69 -11.50 -19.66
CA SER A 3 18.84 -12.37 -18.48
C SER A 3 19.00 -11.58 -17.17
N PHE A 4 19.75 -10.48 -17.21
CA PHE A 4 19.93 -9.58 -16.06
C PHE A 4 18.64 -8.85 -15.70
N ILE A 5 17.92 -8.30 -16.69
CA ILE A 5 16.63 -7.63 -16.47
C ILE A 5 15.62 -8.61 -15.87
N GLY A 6 15.51 -9.81 -16.43
CA GLY A 6 14.62 -10.86 -15.91
C GLY A 6 14.93 -11.20 -14.47
N ARG A 7 16.22 -11.44 -14.13
CA ARG A 7 16.65 -11.71 -12.76
C ARG A 7 16.31 -10.56 -11.81
N SER A 8 16.52 -9.31 -12.23
CA SER A 8 16.24 -8.13 -11.42
C SER A 8 14.74 -7.95 -11.16
N ILE A 9 13.90 -8.16 -12.19
CA ILE A 9 12.44 -8.10 -12.04
C ILE A 9 11.97 -9.16 -11.05
N VAL A 10 12.42 -10.42 -11.18
CA VAL A 10 12.05 -11.49 -10.25
C VAL A 10 12.45 -11.13 -8.82
N GLN A 11 13.68 -10.67 -8.60
CA GLN A 11 14.15 -10.26 -7.28
C GLN A 11 13.28 -9.14 -6.69
N LYS A 12 12.99 -8.09 -7.46
CA LYS A 12 12.16 -6.97 -7.01
C LYS A 12 10.71 -7.42 -6.71
N THR A 13 10.13 -8.26 -7.55
CA THR A 13 8.79 -8.81 -7.34
C THR A 13 8.72 -9.64 -6.07
N VAL A 14 9.70 -10.53 -5.84
CA VAL A 14 9.79 -11.33 -4.61
C VAL A 14 9.92 -10.41 -3.38
N THR A 15 10.80 -9.41 -3.42
CA THR A 15 10.94 -8.45 -2.33
C THR A 15 9.63 -7.71 -2.05
N LEU A 16 8.95 -7.19 -3.09
CA LEU A 16 7.68 -6.50 -2.93
C LEU A 16 6.60 -7.41 -2.35
N PHE A 17 6.56 -8.68 -2.76
CA PHE A 17 5.66 -9.67 -2.20
C PHE A 17 5.88 -9.81 -0.68
N PHE A 18 7.10 -10.08 -0.24
CA PHE A 18 7.39 -10.21 1.20
C PHE A 18 7.11 -8.92 1.99
N VAL A 19 7.49 -7.76 1.46
CA VAL A 19 7.18 -6.46 2.08
C VAL A 19 5.68 -6.27 2.24
N SER A 20 4.88 -6.69 1.26
CA SER A 20 3.41 -6.60 1.34
C SER A 20 2.85 -7.54 2.42
N VAL A 21 3.36 -8.79 2.53
CA VAL A 21 2.93 -9.75 3.55
C VAL A 21 3.22 -9.17 4.93
N VAL A 22 4.45 -8.70 5.15
CA VAL A 22 4.86 -8.11 6.42
C VAL A 22 4.01 -6.89 6.76
N SER A 23 3.80 -5.99 5.79
CA SER A 23 2.95 -4.80 6.00
C SER A 23 1.50 -5.18 6.35
N PHE A 24 0.94 -6.18 5.66
CA PHE A 24 -0.39 -6.69 5.91
C PHE A 24 -0.51 -7.28 7.32
N LEU A 25 0.46 -8.11 7.74
CA LEU A 25 0.49 -8.67 9.07
C LEU A 25 0.65 -7.61 10.16
N ILE A 26 1.50 -6.59 9.94
CA ILE A 26 1.66 -5.48 10.90
C ILE A 26 0.32 -4.78 11.16
N ILE A 27 -0.48 -4.55 10.12
CA ILE A 27 -1.81 -3.92 10.28
C ILE A 27 -2.74 -4.81 11.13
N HIS A 28 -2.66 -6.13 10.99
CA HIS A 28 -3.51 -7.07 11.74
C HIS A 28 -3.02 -7.36 13.16
N LEU A 29 -1.72 -7.23 13.40
CA LEU A 29 -1.09 -7.40 14.71
C LEU A 29 -1.10 -6.13 15.55
N ALA A 30 -1.31 -4.97 14.91
CA ALA A 30 -1.43 -3.70 15.60
C ALA A 30 -2.58 -3.75 16.63
N PRO A 31 -2.42 -3.14 17.83
CA PRO A 31 -3.47 -3.14 18.83
C PRO A 31 -4.71 -2.37 18.32
N GLY A 32 -5.85 -3.05 18.30
CA GLY A 32 -7.11 -2.55 17.72
C GLY A 32 -7.61 -3.46 16.59
N LYS A 33 -8.84 -3.25 16.11
CA LYS A 33 -9.32 -3.94 14.89
C LYS A 33 -8.92 -3.11 13.66
N PRO A 34 -8.55 -3.72 12.51
CA PRO A 34 -8.29 -2.98 11.27
C PRO A 34 -9.45 -2.07 10.83
N SER A 35 -10.69 -2.39 11.24
CA SER A 35 -11.87 -1.56 11.01
C SER A 35 -11.95 -0.29 11.88
N GLN A 36 -11.09 -0.15 12.90
CA GLN A 36 -11.09 0.93 13.89
C GLN A 36 -9.92 1.90 13.67
N VAL A 37 -9.62 2.26 12.42
CA VAL A 37 -8.47 3.10 12.02
C VAL A 37 -8.40 4.45 12.78
N ASN A 38 -9.48 4.89 13.44
CA ASN A 38 -9.43 5.96 14.45
C ASN A 38 -10.55 5.81 15.50
N PRO A 39 -10.33 5.10 16.62
CA PRO A 39 -11.36 4.83 17.63
C PRO A 39 -11.89 6.10 18.32
N LEU A 40 -11.11 7.19 18.27
CA LEU A 40 -11.41 8.48 18.90
C LEU A 40 -12.12 9.44 17.95
N ASN A 41 -12.35 9.05 16.70
CA ASN A 41 -13.07 9.89 15.74
C ASN A 41 -14.59 9.67 15.89
N PRO A 42 -15.36 10.69 16.33
CA PRO A 42 -16.81 10.57 16.56
C PRO A 42 -17.63 10.23 15.31
N LYS A 43 -17.01 10.22 14.12
CA LYS A 43 -17.62 9.76 12.88
C LYS A 43 -17.70 8.23 12.76
N PHE A 44 -17.00 7.47 13.59
CA PHE A 44 -17.04 6.00 13.58
C PHE A 44 -18.21 5.49 14.43
N THR A 45 -19.41 5.54 13.89
CA THR A 45 -20.56 4.86 14.51
C THR A 45 -20.41 3.34 14.36
N PRO A 46 -21.04 2.53 15.24
CA PRO A 46 -21.04 1.08 15.10
C PRO A 46 -21.54 0.60 13.74
N GLU A 47 -22.53 1.27 13.12
CA GLU A 47 -22.99 0.89 11.79
C GLU A 47 -21.93 1.11 10.72
N LEU A 48 -21.15 2.19 10.83
CA LEU A 48 -20.09 2.50 9.89
C LEU A 48 -18.94 1.48 10.00
N VAL A 49 -18.59 1.07 11.21
CA VAL A 49 -17.59 0.01 11.45
C VAL A 49 -18.01 -1.31 10.81
N GLU A 50 -19.28 -1.70 10.93
CA GLU A 50 -19.77 -2.95 10.34
C GLU A 50 -19.83 -2.89 8.80
N ARG A 51 -20.22 -1.74 8.24
CA ARG A 51 -20.11 -1.50 6.80
C ARG A 51 -18.66 -1.61 6.32
N PHE A 52 -17.70 -1.08 7.06
CA PHE A 52 -16.28 -1.22 6.72
C PHE A 52 -15.80 -2.65 6.84
N ARG A 53 -16.21 -3.37 7.89
CA ARG A 53 -15.84 -4.77 8.08
C ARG A 53 -16.19 -5.59 6.85
N LYS A 54 -17.42 -5.42 6.35
CA LYS A 54 -17.89 -6.11 5.13
C LYS A 54 -17.24 -5.59 3.85
N ALA A 55 -17.08 -4.27 3.71
CA ALA A 55 -16.53 -3.67 2.49
C ALA A 55 -15.06 -4.04 2.25
N PHE A 56 -14.30 -4.32 3.31
CA PHE A 56 -12.89 -4.72 3.24
C PHE A 56 -12.68 -6.22 3.50
N HIS A 57 -13.75 -7.03 3.50
CA HIS A 57 -13.70 -8.47 3.75
C HIS A 57 -13.05 -8.86 5.08
N LEU A 58 -13.07 -7.97 6.09
CA LEU A 58 -12.42 -8.17 7.38
C LEU A 58 -13.11 -9.25 8.24
N ASP A 59 -14.21 -9.81 7.74
CA ASP A 59 -14.94 -10.94 8.28
C ASP A 59 -14.49 -12.31 7.75
N GLU A 60 -13.69 -12.32 6.69
CA GLU A 60 -13.16 -13.53 6.06
C GLU A 60 -11.80 -13.94 6.66
N PRO A 61 -11.32 -15.17 6.44
CA PRO A 61 -9.98 -15.59 6.85
C PRO A 61 -8.87 -14.69 6.28
N LEU A 62 -7.75 -14.57 7.01
CA LEU A 62 -6.65 -13.66 6.63
C LEU A 62 -6.08 -13.91 5.24
N TYR A 63 -6.05 -15.17 4.80
CA TYR A 63 -5.54 -15.51 3.47
C TYR A 63 -6.49 -15.01 2.36
N ASP A 64 -7.81 -15.09 2.55
CA ASP A 64 -8.80 -14.58 1.61
C ASP A 64 -8.73 -13.04 1.53
N GLN A 65 -8.62 -12.39 2.68
CA GLN A 65 -8.41 -10.93 2.76
C GLN A 65 -7.18 -10.48 1.96
N TYR A 66 -6.06 -11.21 2.08
CA TYR A 66 -4.84 -10.91 1.35
C TYR A 66 -5.00 -11.13 -0.17
N LEU A 67 -5.74 -12.16 -0.58
CA LEU A 67 -6.07 -12.40 -1.98
C LEU A 67 -6.93 -11.27 -2.57
N TYR A 68 -7.95 -10.79 -1.85
CA TYR A 68 -8.75 -9.64 -2.29
C TYR A 68 -7.92 -8.38 -2.38
N PHE A 69 -7.03 -8.13 -1.41
CA PHE A 69 -6.10 -7.00 -1.48
C PHE A 69 -5.30 -7.01 -2.78
N TYR A 70 -4.74 -8.16 -3.16
CA TYR A 70 -3.99 -8.30 -4.41
C TYR A 70 -4.86 -8.18 -5.65
N ARG A 71 -6.04 -8.82 -5.66
CA ARG A 71 -7.02 -8.69 -6.76
C ARG A 71 -7.31 -7.22 -7.02
N ASP A 72 -7.65 -6.47 -5.98
CA ASP A 72 -8.04 -5.08 -6.07
C ASP A 72 -6.84 -4.19 -6.43
N LEU A 73 -5.64 -4.52 -5.92
CA LEU A 73 -4.39 -3.86 -6.31
C LEU A 73 -4.14 -3.94 -7.82
N PHE A 74 -4.33 -5.11 -8.42
CA PHE A 74 -4.15 -5.29 -9.86
C PHE A 74 -5.24 -4.65 -10.72
N THR A 75 -6.40 -4.27 -10.16
CA THR A 75 -7.39 -3.49 -10.91
C THR A 75 -6.94 -2.05 -11.18
N GLY A 76 -6.00 -1.52 -10.39
CA GLY A 76 -5.53 -0.13 -10.47
C GLY A 76 -6.57 0.92 -10.06
N LYS A 77 -7.76 0.51 -9.59
CA LYS A 77 -8.87 1.42 -9.24
C LYS A 77 -9.01 1.66 -7.73
N ILE A 78 -7.94 1.45 -6.97
CA ILE A 78 -7.95 1.59 -5.51
C ILE A 78 -8.15 3.05 -5.13
N VAL A 79 -9.04 3.29 -4.17
CA VAL A 79 -9.31 4.61 -3.58
C VAL A 79 -8.81 4.62 -2.15
N SER A 80 -8.15 5.72 -1.76
CA SER A 80 -7.66 5.89 -0.41
C SER A 80 -8.83 6.16 0.54
N TRP A 81 -8.95 5.33 1.57
CA TRP A 81 -10.01 5.46 2.56
C TRP A 81 -9.99 6.81 3.31
N LYS A 82 -8.81 7.38 3.55
CA LYS A 82 -8.65 8.60 4.37
C LYS A 82 -9.25 9.84 3.71
N ASP A 83 -9.12 9.97 2.39
CA ASP A 83 -9.44 11.18 1.63
C ASP A 83 -10.23 10.92 0.34
N ASN A 84 -10.67 9.68 0.09
CA ASN A 84 -11.45 9.26 -1.08
C ASN A 84 -10.81 9.63 -2.44
N ARG A 85 -9.48 9.67 -2.51
CA ARG A 85 -8.75 9.95 -3.75
C ARG A 85 -8.15 8.68 -4.36
N PRO A 86 -8.04 8.58 -5.70
CA PRO A 86 -7.34 7.47 -6.35
C PRO A 86 -5.92 7.31 -5.82
N VAL A 87 -5.56 6.10 -5.40
CA VAL A 87 -4.24 5.81 -4.82
C VAL A 87 -3.12 6.07 -5.82
N LEU A 88 -3.33 5.68 -7.09
CA LEU A 88 -2.33 5.88 -8.15
C LEU A 88 -2.01 7.37 -8.36
N GLN A 89 -3.02 8.24 -8.31
CA GLN A 89 -2.83 9.68 -8.41
C GLN A 89 -1.98 10.21 -7.24
N LYS A 90 -2.27 9.76 -6.00
CA LYS A 90 -1.48 10.16 -4.82
C LYS A 90 -0.04 9.69 -4.91
N ILE A 91 0.20 8.47 -5.40
CA ILE A 91 1.55 7.95 -5.62
C ILE A 91 2.26 8.80 -6.66
N TRP A 92 1.60 9.14 -7.76
CA TRP A 92 2.16 9.97 -8.83
C TRP A 92 2.55 11.37 -8.34
N GLU A 93 1.67 12.03 -7.59
CA GLU A 93 1.95 13.34 -6.98
C GLU A 93 3.17 13.29 -6.06
N ARG A 94 3.28 12.26 -5.22
CA ARG A 94 4.43 12.07 -4.33
C ARG A 94 5.71 11.75 -5.10
N PHE A 95 5.61 10.92 -6.14
CA PHE A 95 6.73 10.60 -7.01
C PHE A 95 7.29 11.86 -7.68
N LEU A 96 6.44 12.71 -8.24
CA LEU A 96 6.85 13.98 -8.84
C LEU A 96 7.49 14.94 -7.82
N ASN A 97 7.06 14.90 -6.55
CA ASN A 97 7.70 15.69 -5.50
C ASN A 97 9.07 15.15 -5.08
N SER A 98 9.25 13.82 -5.08
CA SER A 98 10.54 13.18 -4.74
C SER A 98 11.54 13.16 -5.90
N LEU A 99 11.06 13.23 -7.15
CA LEU A 99 11.89 13.13 -8.35
C LEU A 99 12.96 14.23 -8.44
N PRO A 100 12.69 15.52 -8.17
CA PRO A 100 13.73 16.55 -8.14
C PRO A 100 14.82 16.28 -7.11
N LEU A 101 14.44 15.83 -5.91
CA LEU A 101 15.42 15.49 -4.86
C LEU A 101 16.33 14.35 -5.28
N PHE A 102 15.76 13.31 -5.89
CA PHE A 102 16.53 12.20 -6.45
C PHE A 102 17.51 12.66 -7.54
N ILE A 103 17.05 13.50 -8.47
CA ILE A 103 17.87 14.02 -9.57
C ILE A 103 19.02 14.86 -9.02
N VAL A 104 18.74 15.85 -8.17
CA VAL A 104 19.77 16.73 -7.58
C VAL A 104 20.77 15.92 -6.76
N GLY A 105 20.30 15.00 -5.92
CA GLY A 105 21.18 14.12 -5.13
C GLY A 105 22.09 13.27 -6.01
N THR A 106 21.54 12.66 -7.06
CA THR A 106 22.32 11.85 -8.01
C THR A 106 23.36 12.68 -8.74
N LEU A 107 23.00 13.88 -9.21
CA LEU A 107 23.92 14.78 -9.88
C LEU A 107 25.08 15.18 -8.95
N LEU A 108 24.77 15.59 -7.72
CA LEU A 108 25.79 15.93 -6.74
C LEU A 108 26.74 14.77 -6.47
N THR A 109 26.21 13.56 -6.25
CA THR A 109 27.02 12.35 -6.04
C THR A 109 27.96 12.10 -7.22
N TRP A 110 27.47 12.20 -8.45
CA TRP A 110 28.28 11.98 -9.65
C TRP A 110 29.30 13.08 -9.92
N THR A 111 29.03 14.33 -9.51
CA THR A 111 29.98 15.43 -9.71
C THR A 111 31.08 15.50 -8.64
N LEU A 112 30.80 14.99 -7.43
CA LEU A 112 31.72 15.06 -6.29
C LEU A 112 32.50 13.76 -6.06
N SER A 113 32.07 12.64 -6.65
CA SER A 113 32.79 11.36 -6.63
C SER A 113 33.69 11.22 -7.86
#